data_AF-A0A8T7F6Z0-F1
#
_entry.id   AF-A0A8T7F6Z0-F1
#
_cell.length_a   1.000
_cell.length_b   1.000
_cell.length_c   1.000
_cell.angle_alpha   90.00
_cell.angle_beta   90.00
_cell.angle_gamma   90.00
#
_symmetry.space_group_name_H-M   'P 1'
#
loop_
_entity.id
_entity.type
_entity.pdbx_description
1 polymer ?
#
loop_
_entity_poly.entity_id
_entity_poly.type
_entity_poly.pdbx_seq_one_letter_code
_entity_poly.pdbx_strand_id
1 'polypeptide(L)' 'MERTRTPQFPKLAYLPFSRGPRVCIGNSFAMVEAQLILATIAQQYHLALTDGYKVQPEALITLRPRDELPMTV' A
#
# COMPACT_ATOMS: atom_id res chain seq x y z
N MET A 1 8.59 -24.67 11.06
CA MET A 1 7.58 -23.64 11.39
C MET A 1 8.25 -22.62 12.29
N GLU A 2 8.95 -21.66 11.68
CA GLU A 2 9.61 -20.59 12.41
C GLU A 2 8.57 -19.53 12.76
N ARG A 3 8.29 -19.35 14.05
CA ARG A 3 7.41 -18.27 14.53
C ARG A 3 8.17 -16.96 14.36
N THR A 4 7.86 -16.21 13.31
CA THR A 4 8.37 -14.86 13.10
C THR A 4 7.99 -14.01 14.31
N ARG A 5 9.00 -13.48 15.01
CA ARG A 5 8.81 -12.55 16.14
C ARG A 5 8.14 -11.29 15.61
N THR A 6 6.89 -11.04 15.98
CA THR A 6 6.17 -9.83 15.57
C THR A 6 6.89 -8.60 16.15
N PRO A 7 7.34 -7.64 15.32
CA PRO A 7 7.93 -6.41 15.81
C PRO A 7 6.93 -5.65 16.69
N GLN A 8 7.37 -5.16 17.86
CA GLN A 8 6.52 -4.36 18.74
C GLN A 8 6.53 -2.91 18.26
N PHE A 9 5.50 -2.51 17.52
CA PHE A 9 5.35 -1.13 17.05
C PHE A 9 4.78 -0.23 18.15
N PRO A 10 5.14 1.06 18.17
CA PRO A 10 4.47 2.04 19.02
C PRO A 10 2.95 2.02 18.80
N LYS A 11 2.19 2.29 19.86
CA LYS A 11 0.73 2.50 19.73
C LYS A 11 0.51 3.61 18.71
N LEU A 12 -0.43 3.40 17.79
CA LEU A 12 -0.77 4.34 16.71
C LEU A 12 0.32 4.56 15.64
N ALA A 13 1.27 3.64 15.49
CA ALA A 13 2.26 3.70 14.40
C ALA A 13 1.67 3.52 12.98
N TYR A 14 0.41 3.11 12.86
CA TYR A 14 -0.26 2.87 11.58
C TYR A 14 -1.64 3.56 11.55
N LEU A 15 -1.73 4.65 10.78
CA LEU A 15 -2.92 5.51 10.68
C LEU A 15 -3.21 5.92 9.22
N PRO A 16 -3.35 4.97 8.28
CA PRO A 16 -3.52 5.29 6.85
C PRO A 16 -4.79 6.08 6.53
N PHE A 17 -5.83 5.97 7.37
CA PHE A 17 -7.13 6.61 7.23
C PHE A 17 -7.47 7.53 8.40
N SER A 18 -6.45 7.97 9.16
CA SER A 18 -6.59 8.70 10.42
C SER A 18 -7.32 7.90 11.52
N ARG A 19 -7.73 8.57 12.60
CA ARG A 19 -8.46 7.99 13.74
C ARG A 19 -9.39 9.04 14.36
N GLY A 20 -10.45 8.58 15.02
CA GLY A 20 -11.37 9.42 15.80
C GLY A 20 -12.60 9.87 15.02
N PRO A 21 -13.34 10.90 15.50
CA PRO A 21 -14.61 11.32 14.90
C PRO A 21 -14.51 11.83 13.46
N ARG A 22 -13.29 12.20 13.00
CA ARG A 22 -12.99 12.64 11.63
C ARG A 22 -12.13 11.61 10.88
N VAL A 23 -12.26 10.32 11.21
CA VAL A 23 -11.66 9.23 10.41
C VAL A 23 -12.17 9.31 8.97
N CYS A 24 -11.37 8.87 8.01
CA CYS A 24 -11.78 8.83 6.60
C CYS A 24 -13.11 8.07 6.45
N ILE A 25 -14.13 8.75 5.91
CA ILE A 25 -15.44 8.16 5.65
C ILE A 25 -15.36 6.96 4.69
N GLY A 26 -14.35 6.95 3.80
CA GLY A 26 -14.11 5.88 2.83
C GLY A 26 -13.27 4.71 3.36
N ASN A 27 -12.88 4.68 4.65
CA ASN A 27 -11.97 3.65 5.18
C ASN A 27 -12.43 2.21 4.86
N SER A 28 -13.67 1.87 5.18
CA SER A 28 -14.19 0.51 4.94
C SER A 28 -14.26 0.16 3.46
N PHE A 29 -14.65 1.13 2.63
CA PHE A 29 -14.72 0.94 1.17
C PHE A 29 -13.33 0.72 0.57
N ALA A 30 -12.38 1.60 0.88
CA ALA A 30 -11.01 1.52 0.38
C ALA A 30 -10.32 0.20 0.78
N MET A 31 -10.59 -0.31 1.99
CA MET A 31 -10.03 -1.59 2.42
C MET A 31 -10.58 -2.78 1.63
N VAL A 32 -11.88 -2.78 1.32
CA VAL A 32 -12.49 -3.84 0.49
C VAL A 32 -11.97 -3.76 -0.94
N GLU A 33 -11.99 -2.56 -1.53
CA GLU A 33 -11.52 -2.32 -2.90
C GLU A 33 -10.05 -2.71 -3.06
N ALA A 34 -9.17 -2.27 -2.16
CA ALA A 34 -7.74 -2.61 -2.22
C ALA A 34 -7.50 -4.11 -2.15
N GLN A 35 -8.22 -4.83 -1.28
CA GLN A 35 -8.11 -6.29 -1.18
C GLN A 35 -8.55 -6.99 -2.48
N LEU A 36 -9.65 -6.55 -3.10
CA LEU A 36 -10.13 -7.10 -4.35
C LEU A 36 -9.16 -6.85 -5.51
N ILE A 37 -8.64 -5.62 -5.61
CA ILE A 37 -7.64 -5.26 -6.64
C ILE A 37 -6.39 -6.13 -6.47
N LEU A 38 -5.84 -6.22 -5.26
CA LEU A 38 -4.63 -7.01 -5.00
C LEU A 38 -4.86 -8.50 -5.26
N ALA A 39 -5.98 -9.07 -4.81
CA ALA A 39 -6.31 -10.48 -5.04
C ALA A 39 -6.48 -10.79 -6.54
N THR A 40 -7.06 -9.86 -7.31
CA THR A 40 -7.26 -10.04 -8.75
C THR A 40 -5.94 -10.00 -9.50
N ILE A 41 -5.08 -9.01 -9.20
CA ILE A 41 -3.75 -8.88 -9.81
C ILE A 41 -2.87 -10.09 -9.46
N ALA A 42 -2.81 -10.47 -8.19
CA ALA A 42 -1.94 -11.55 -7.72
C ALA A 42 -2.32 -12.94 -8.25
N GLN A 43 -3.57 -13.14 -8.70
CA GLN A 43 -4.01 -14.40 -9.33
C GLN A 43 -3.52 -14.55 -10.77
N GLN A 44 -3.26 -13.45 -11.47
CA GLN A 44 -3.01 -13.47 -12.91
C GLN A 44 -1.60 -13.01 -13.30
N TYR A 45 -0.95 -12.21 -12.46
CA TYR A 45 0.29 -11.53 -12.79
C TYR A 45 1.32 -11.65 -11.67
N HIS A 46 2.58 -11.82 -12.04
CA HIS A 46 3.71 -11.68 -11.13
C HIS A 46 4.46 -10.39 -11.45
N LEU A 47 4.00 -9.29 -10.86
CA LEU A 47 4.57 -7.97 -11.17
C LEU A 47 5.97 -7.81 -10.58
N ALA A 48 6.95 -7.50 -11.41
CA ALA A 48 8.29 -7.08 -11.02
C ALA A 48 8.55 -5.63 -11.48
N LEU A 49 9.25 -4.85 -10.67
CA LEU A 49 9.66 -3.50 -11.06
C LEU A 49 10.73 -3.62 -12.14
N THR A 50 10.66 -2.79 -13.19
CA THR A 50 11.69 -2.76 -14.23
C THR A 50 13.08 -2.54 -13.64
N ASP A 51 14.05 -3.33 -14.10
CA ASP A 51 15.42 -3.31 -13.57
C ASP A 51 16.04 -1.91 -13.57
N GLY A 52 16.64 -1.56 -12.43
CA GLY A 52 17.30 -0.27 -12.23
C GLY A 52 16.36 0.92 -12.02
N TYR A 53 15.03 0.75 -12.12
CA TYR A 53 14.08 1.83 -11.85
C TYR A 53 14.05 2.17 -10.35
N LYS A 54 14.20 3.45 -10.02
CA LYS A 54 14.16 3.94 -8.63
C LYS A 54 12.90 4.76 -8.40
N VAL A 55 11.95 4.20 -7.64
CA VAL A 55 10.72 4.89 -7.26
C VAL A 55 11.04 6.05 -6.34
N GLN A 56 10.66 7.27 -6.75
CA GLN A 56 10.79 8.46 -5.92
C GLN A 56 9.40 8.89 -5.43
N PRO A 57 9.19 9.05 -4.11
CA PRO A 57 7.95 9.61 -3.60
C PRO A 57 7.89 11.11 -3.88
N GLU A 58 6.73 11.56 -4.35
CA GLU A 58 6.37 12.96 -4.50
C GLU A 58 5.14 13.25 -3.61
N ALA A 59 5.29 14.23 -2.71
CA ALA A 59 4.23 14.68 -1.83
C ALA A 59 3.54 15.92 -2.43
N LEU A 60 2.37 15.73 -3.03
CA LEU A 60 1.47 16.81 -3.43
C LEU A 60 0.24 16.82 -2.49
N ILE A 61 -0.98 16.83 -3.04
CA ILE A 61 -2.21 16.63 -2.27
C ILE A 61 -2.24 15.21 -1.68
N THR A 62 -1.72 14.23 -2.41
CA THR A 62 -1.51 12.84 -1.96
C THR A 62 -0.06 12.44 -2.20
N LEU A 63 0.39 11.38 -1.50
CA LEU A 63 1.68 10.74 -1.77
C LEU A 63 1.55 9.86 -3.01
N ARG A 64 2.43 10.06 -4.00
CA ARG A 64 2.46 9.29 -5.24
C ARG A 64 3.88 9.08 -5.74
N PRO A 65 4.13 8.17 -6.69
CA PRO A 65 5.36 8.18 -7.48
C PRO A 65 5.50 9.53 -8.23
N ARG A 66 6.72 10.07 -8.29
CA ARG A 66 7.03 11.30 -9.06
C ARG A 66 6.71 11.12 -10.55
N ASP A 67 7.13 9.99 -11.11
CA ASP A 67 6.99 9.64 -12.51
C ASP A 67 6.12 8.37 -12.65
N GLU A 68 6.24 7.65 -13.77
CA GLU A 68 5.56 6.38 -13.98
C GLU A 68 6.03 5.27 -13.01
N LEU A 69 5.32 4.15 -12.96
CA LEU A 69 5.76 2.96 -12.21
C LEU A 69 5.84 1.78 -13.19
N PRO A 70 6.92 1.66 -13.97
CA PRO A 70 7.03 0.64 -14.99
C PRO A 70 7.21 -0.74 -14.33
N MET A 71 6.32 -1.67 -14.70
CA MET A 71 6.29 -3.04 -14.19
C MET A 71 6.37 -4.04 -15.35
N THR A 72 7.04 -5.17 -15.12
CA THR A 72 7.00 -6.35 -15.99
C THR A 72 6.12 -7.43 -15.36
N VAL A 73 5.53 -8.31 -16.17
CA VAL A 73 4.72 -9.47 -15.77
C VAL A 73 5.54 -10.74 -15.88
#